data_AF-A0A0Q4NPW0-F1
#
_entry.id   AF-A0A0Q4NPW0-F1
#
_cell.length_a   1.000
_cell.length_b   1.000
_cell.length_c   1.000
_cell.angle_alpha   90.00
_cell.angle_beta   90.00
_cell.angle_gamma   90.00
#
_symmetry.space_group_name_H-M   'P 1'
#
loop_
_entity.id
_entity.type
_entity.pdbx_description
1 polymer ?
#
loop_
_entity_poly.entity_id
_entity_poly.type
_entity_poly.pdbx_seq_one_letter_code
_entity_poly.pdbx_strand_id
1 'polypeptide(L)'
;METKLTLALRRSFMVLAGFLGALGVASAAAASHGSDVRNVAAISTIALAHAPVLLLLALVGRGRALVAAGVILSIGVTLFTADLAMRQWVGAPLFPGAAPIGGGALIVGWIVMAISAAFRSSFNN
;
A
#
# COMPACT_ATOMS: atom_id res chain seq x y z
N MET A 1 -20.96 -0.59 17.31
CA MET A 1 -20.39 0.41 16.37
C MET A 1 -19.09 -0.10 15.72
N GLU A 2 -18.17 -0.69 16.50
CA GLU A 2 -16.86 -1.18 15.99
C GLU A 2 -16.91 -2.19 14.84
N THR A 3 -17.93 -3.06 14.80
CA THR A 3 -18.06 -4.08 13.73
C THR A 3 -18.34 -3.46 12.36
N LYS A 4 -19.13 -2.39 12.29
CA LYS A 4 -19.45 -1.69 11.03
C LYS A 4 -18.22 -1.00 10.45
N LEU A 5 -17.44 -0.32 11.30
CA LEU A 5 -16.19 0.33 10.90
C LEU A 5 -15.16 -0.68 10.41
N THR A 6 -15.00 -1.79 11.12
CA THR A 6 -14.08 -2.87 10.73
C THR A 6 -14.45 -3.47 9.36
N LEU A 7 -15.75 -3.66 9.10
CA LEU A 7 -16.22 -4.16 7.81
C LEU A 7 -15.98 -3.15 6.68
N ALA A 8 -16.22 -1.86 6.93
CA ALA A 8 -15.96 -0.80 5.97
C ALA A 8 -14.47 -0.74 5.59
N LEU A 9 -13.56 -0.79 6.57
CA LEU A 9 -12.13 -0.80 6.33
C LEU A 9 -11.67 -2.00 5.50
N ARG A 10 -12.21 -3.20 5.78
CA ARG A 10 -11.90 -4.40 4.98
C ARG A 10 -12.35 -4.25 3.53
N ARG A 11 -13.52 -3.67 3.28
CA ARG A 11 -13.98 -3.38 1.91
C ARG A 11 -13.06 -2.38 1.23
N SER A 12 -12.65 -1.32 1.93
CA SER A 12 -11.70 -0.34 1.40
C SER A 12 -10.36 -0.99 1.03
N PHE A 13 -9.82 -1.89 1.86
CA PHE A 13 -8.61 -2.63 1.53
C PHE A 13 -8.77 -3.50 0.29
N MET A 14 -9.91 -4.18 0.14
CA MET A 14 -10.19 -5.01 -1.04
C MET A 14 -10.30 -4.18 -2.32
N VAL A 15 -11.01 -3.05 -2.28
CA VAL A 15 -11.12 -2.11 -3.40
C VAL A 15 -9.74 -1.58 -3.79
N LEU A 16 -8.96 -1.13 -2.81
CA LEU A 16 -7.63 -0.60 -3.06
C LEU A 16 -6.67 -1.68 -3.58
N ALA A 17 -6.76 -2.90 -3.08
CA ALA A 17 -5.96 -4.03 -3.58
C ALA A 17 -6.23 -4.29 -5.07
N GLY A 18 -7.50 -4.33 -5.49
CA GLY A 18 -7.86 -4.49 -6.90
C GLY A 18 -7.34 -3.34 -7.77
N PHE A 19 -7.49 -2.10 -7.29
CA PHE A 19 -6.98 -0.93 -8.00
C PHE A 19 -5.46 -0.94 -8.13
N LEU A 20 -4.72 -1.26 -7.07
CA LEU A 20 -3.25 -1.36 -7.10
C LEU A 20 -2.76 -2.48 -7.99
N GLY A 21 -3.48 -3.62 -8.03
CA GLY A 21 -3.20 -4.69 -8.98
C GLY A 21 -3.29 -4.20 -10.43
N ALA A 22 -4.38 -3.53 -10.78
CA ALA A 22 -4.57 -2.96 -12.11
C ALA A 22 -3.53 -1.88 -12.44
N LEU A 23 -3.30 -0.93 -11.53
CA LEU A 23 -2.30 0.13 -11.67
C LEU A 23 -0.90 -0.44 -11.86
N GLY A 24 -0.57 -1.47 -11.08
CA GLY A 24 0.73 -2.14 -11.12
C GLY A 24 0.99 -2.81 -12.45
N VAL A 25 0.04 -3.62 -12.94
CA VAL A 25 0.14 -4.28 -14.26
C VAL A 25 0.19 -3.25 -15.39
N ALA A 26 -0.67 -2.22 -15.37
CA ALA A 26 -0.67 -1.17 -16.38
C ALA A 26 0.68 -0.42 -16.42
N SER A 27 1.25 -0.13 -15.25
CA SER A 27 2.56 0.52 -15.15
C SER A 27 3.69 -0.41 -15.61
N ALA A 28 3.63 -1.71 -15.31
CA ALA A 28 4.59 -2.69 -15.82
C ALA A 28 4.58 -2.74 -17.35
N ALA A 29 3.40 -2.75 -17.96
CA ALA A 29 3.24 -2.73 -19.41
C ALA A 29 3.80 -1.44 -20.01
N ALA A 30 3.48 -0.28 -19.43
CA ALA A 30 4.00 1.01 -19.87
C ALA A 30 5.54 1.09 -19.75
N ALA A 31 6.11 0.58 -18.66
CA ALA A 31 7.56 0.51 -18.47
C ALA A 31 8.28 -0.41 -19.47
N SER A 32 7.56 -1.30 -20.16
CA SER A 32 8.15 -2.22 -21.14
C SER A 32 8.37 -1.58 -22.52
N HIS A 33 7.74 -0.44 -22.79
CA HIS A 33 7.81 0.26 -24.08
C HIS A 33 8.36 1.70 -23.98
N GLY A 34 8.45 2.26 -22.76
CA GLY A 34 8.88 3.64 -22.53
C GLY A 34 10.41 3.83 -22.52
N SER A 35 10.84 5.06 -22.80
CA SER A 35 12.26 5.47 -22.73
C SER A 35 12.66 6.04 -21.36
N ASP A 36 11.76 6.73 -20.66
CA ASP A 36 11.94 7.15 -19.25
C ASP A 36 10.95 6.40 -18.35
N VAL A 37 11.44 5.31 -17.76
CA VAL A 37 10.60 4.32 -17.06
C VAL A 37 10.82 4.32 -15.57
N ARG A 38 11.68 5.18 -15.01
CA ARG A 38 12.11 5.06 -13.62
C ARG A 38 10.95 5.15 -12.63
N ASN A 39 10.12 6.19 -12.75
CA ASN A 39 8.97 6.35 -11.84
C ASN A 39 7.87 5.33 -12.15
N VAL A 40 7.62 5.01 -13.42
CA VAL A 40 6.59 4.04 -13.83
C VAL A 40 6.92 2.63 -13.34
N ALA A 41 8.18 2.20 -13.46
CA ALA A 41 8.65 0.92 -12.94
C ALA A 41 8.57 0.86 -11.41
N ALA A 42 8.83 1.98 -10.72
CA ALA A 42 8.66 2.08 -9.28
C ALA A 42 7.18 2.03 -8.86
N ILE A 43 6.26 2.69 -9.60
CA ILE A 43 4.81 2.56 -9.37
C ILE A 43 4.38 1.11 -9.51
N SER A 44 4.83 0.42 -10.57
CA SER A 44 4.55 -0.99 -10.79
C SER A 44 4.95 -1.86 -9.60
N THR A 45 6.23 -1.78 -9.22
CA THR A 45 6.79 -2.56 -8.11
C THR A 45 6.04 -2.30 -6.81
N ILE A 46 5.82 -1.03 -6.45
CA ILE A 46 5.18 -0.66 -5.20
C ILE A 46 3.70 -1.06 -5.18
N ALA A 47 2.97 -0.85 -6.27
CA ALA A 47 1.56 -1.22 -6.34
C ALA A 47 1.38 -2.75 -6.28
N LEU A 48 2.15 -3.51 -7.07
CA LEU A 48 2.08 -4.98 -7.08
C LEU A 48 2.55 -5.63 -5.78
N ALA A 49 3.52 -5.03 -5.08
CA ALA A 49 3.97 -5.54 -3.78
C ALA A 49 2.91 -5.40 -2.68
N HIS A 50 2.08 -4.35 -2.74
CA HIS A 50 1.12 -4.04 -1.66
C HIS A 50 -0.31 -4.52 -1.96
N ALA A 51 -0.69 -4.67 -3.23
CA ALA A 51 -1.98 -5.23 -3.62
C ALA A 51 -2.32 -6.57 -2.93
N PRO A 52 -1.47 -7.62 -2.98
CA PRO A 52 -1.78 -8.91 -2.34
C PRO A 52 -1.82 -8.78 -0.81
N VAL A 53 -1.02 -7.90 -0.21
CA VAL A 53 -1.01 -7.67 1.23
C VAL A 53 -2.33 -7.08 1.70
N LEU A 54 -2.84 -6.05 1.01
CA LEU A 54 -4.14 -5.45 1.35
C LEU A 54 -5.30 -6.42 1.10
N LEU A 55 -5.23 -7.24 0.05
CA LEU A 55 -6.21 -8.29 -0.19
C LEU A 55 -6.23 -9.33 0.95
N LEU A 56 -5.05 -9.79 1.38
CA LEU A 56 -4.94 -10.71 2.52
C LEU A 56 -5.46 -10.08 3.81
N LEU A 57 -5.14 -8.82 4.09
CA LEU A 57 -5.66 -8.12 5.28
C LEU A 57 -7.18 -7.96 5.22
N ALA A 58 -7.77 -7.72 4.05
CA ALA A 58 -9.22 -7.65 3.87
C ALA A 58 -9.92 -8.97 4.19
N LEU A 59 -9.38 -10.08 3.66
CA LEU A 59 -9.98 -11.42 3.77
C LEU A 59 -9.70 -12.05 5.13
N VAL A 60 -8.43 -12.05 5.54
CA VAL A 60 -7.91 -12.83 6.67
C VAL A 60 -7.28 -11.99 7.79
N GLY A 61 -7.13 -10.67 7.65
CA GLY A 61 -6.65 -9.81 8.74
C GLY A 61 -7.65 -9.73 9.91
N ARG A 62 -7.20 -9.96 11.15
CA ARG A 62 -7.99 -9.75 12.37
C ARG A 62 -7.13 -9.09 13.46
N GLY A 63 -7.77 -8.28 14.31
CA GLY A 63 -7.11 -7.58 15.41
C GLY A 63 -6.69 -6.15 15.05
N ARG A 64 -6.59 -5.30 16.08
CA ARG A 64 -6.38 -3.85 15.93
C ARG A 64 -5.05 -3.51 15.25
N ALA A 65 -3.98 -4.26 15.56
CA ALA A 65 -2.66 -4.03 14.98
C ALA A 65 -2.61 -4.32 13.47
N LEU A 66 -3.22 -5.41 13.00
CA LEU A 66 -3.29 -5.71 11.56
C LEU A 66 -4.20 -4.73 10.80
N VAL A 67 -5.28 -4.25 11.43
CA VAL A 67 -6.10 -3.18 10.85
C VAL A 67 -5.30 -1.89 10.74
N ALA A 68 -4.54 -1.52 11.78
CA ALA A 68 -3.67 -0.34 11.75
C ALA A 68 -2.59 -0.46 10.66
N ALA A 69 -1.92 -1.61 10.55
CA ALA A 69 -0.96 -1.88 9.47
C ALA A 69 -1.60 -1.70 8.09
N GLY A 70 -2.81 -2.27 7.86
CA GLY A 70 -3.53 -2.11 6.60
C GLY A 70 -3.87 -0.66 6.27
N VAL A 71 -4.30 0.14 7.25
CA VAL A 71 -4.57 1.58 7.06
C VAL A 71 -3.28 2.32 6.70
N ILE A 72 -2.21 2.10 7.45
CA ILE A 72 -0.92 2.77 7.24
C ILE A 72 -0.34 2.42 5.86
N LEU A 73 -0.36 1.14 5.48
CA LEU A 73 0.07 0.68 4.15
C LEU A 73 -0.79 1.29 3.04
N SER A 74 -2.11 1.37 3.24
CA SER A 74 -3.03 1.98 2.26
C SER A 74 -2.70 3.46 2.03
N ILE A 75 -2.45 4.23 3.11
CA ILE A 75 -2.06 5.63 2.99
C ILE A 75 -0.70 5.76 2.30
N GLY A 76 0.29 4.96 2.73
CA GLY A 76 1.63 5.01 2.19
C GLY A 76 1.69 4.68 0.70
N VAL A 77 1.03 3.61 0.26
CA VAL A 77 1.06 3.18 -1.15
C VAL A 77 0.35 4.19 -2.04
N THR A 78 -0.80 4.72 -1.62
CA THR A 78 -1.53 5.74 -2.39
C THR A 78 -0.71 7.01 -2.52
N LEU A 79 -0.12 7.50 -1.42
CA LEU A 79 0.66 8.73 -1.43
C LEU A 79 1.94 8.59 -2.27
N PHE A 80 2.66 7.48 -2.10
CA PHE A 80 3.92 7.24 -2.81
C PHE A 80 3.69 7.07 -4.32
N THR A 81 2.71 6.26 -4.71
CA THR A 81 2.39 6.05 -6.14
C THR A 81 1.84 7.32 -6.80
N ALA A 82 1.06 8.13 -6.09
CA ALA A 82 0.61 9.43 -6.58
C ALA A 82 1.76 10.42 -6.78
N ASP A 83 2.72 10.50 -5.84
CA ASP A 83 3.92 11.35 -6.00
C ASP A 83 4.78 10.93 -7.20
N LEU A 84 4.97 9.62 -7.38
CA LEU A 84 5.69 9.11 -8.56
C LEU A 84 4.96 9.40 -9.87
N ALA A 85 3.62 9.30 -9.88
CA ALA A 85 2.83 9.64 -11.05
C ALA A 85 2.95 11.12 -11.40
N MET A 86 2.90 12.01 -10.40
CA MET A 86 3.14 13.45 -10.58
C MET A 86 4.53 13.71 -11.16
N ARG A 87 5.57 13.06 -10.62
CA ARG A 87 6.94 13.21 -11.13
C ARG A 87 7.10 12.72 -12.56
N GLN A 88 6.42 11.65 -12.92
CA GLN A 88 6.48 11.08 -14.27
C GLN A 88 5.78 11.97 -15.30
N TRP A 89 4.56 12.42 -15.01
CA TRP A 89 3.68 13.03 -16.01
C TRP A 89 3.63 14.54 -15.94
N VAL A 90 3.90 15.13 -14.77
CA VAL A 90 3.87 16.58 -14.52
C VAL A 90 5.29 17.13 -14.34
N GLY A 91 6.27 16.28 -14.02
CA GLY A 91 7.66 16.69 -13.78
C GLY A 91 7.90 17.34 -12.41
N ALA A 92 6.92 17.28 -11.51
CA ALA A 92 6.97 17.88 -10.17
C ALA A 92 6.49 16.87 -9.10
N PRO A 93 6.89 17.02 -7.83
CA PRO A 93 6.31 16.22 -6.75
C PRO A 93 4.84 16.59 -6.52
N LEU A 94 4.08 15.68 -5.90
CA LEU A 94 2.71 15.95 -5.46
C LEU A 94 2.68 17.08 -4.42
N PHE A 95 3.62 17.05 -3.48
CA PHE A 95 3.97 18.14 -2.57
C PHE A 95 5.36 17.87 -1.96
N PRO A 96 6.03 18.87 -1.34
CA PRO A 96 7.34 18.68 -0.73
C PRO A 96 7.33 17.54 0.31
N GLY A 97 8.14 16.50 0.06
CA GLY A 97 8.25 15.35 0.97
C GLY A 97 7.20 14.25 0.81
N ALA A 98 6.33 14.30 -0.22
CA ALA A 98 5.31 13.28 -0.45
C ALA A 98 5.88 11.84 -0.59
N ALA A 99 6.90 11.63 -1.44
CA ALA A 99 7.58 10.33 -1.52
C ALA A 99 8.22 9.88 -0.18
N PRO A 100 9.01 10.71 0.52
CA PRO A 100 9.51 10.35 1.85
C PRO A 100 8.42 9.97 2.87
N ILE A 101 7.33 10.73 2.94
CA ILE A 101 6.23 10.45 3.87
C ILE A 101 5.50 9.17 3.46
N GLY A 102 5.23 8.98 2.17
CA GLY A 102 4.61 7.77 1.64
C GLY A 102 5.47 6.53 1.91
N GLY A 103 6.76 6.59 1.58
CA GLY A 103 7.71 5.51 1.81
C GLY A 103 7.92 5.21 3.30
N GLY A 104 8.01 6.26 4.13
CA GLY A 104 8.06 6.11 5.58
C GLY A 104 6.82 5.43 6.15
N ALA A 105 5.62 5.81 5.69
CA ALA A 105 4.38 5.14 6.06
C ALA A 105 4.40 3.65 5.65
N LEU A 106 4.87 3.33 4.45
CA LEU A 106 5.02 1.94 4.01
C LEU A 106 5.92 1.15 4.97
N ILE A 107 7.10 1.67 5.30
CA ILE A 107 8.04 1.04 6.25
C ILE A 107 7.36 0.80 7.60
N VAL A 108 6.71 1.82 8.17
CA VAL A 108 6.00 1.70 9.45
C VAL A 108 4.89 0.65 9.38
N GLY A 109 4.11 0.61 8.29
CA GLY A 109 3.04 -0.37 8.10
C GLY A 109 3.57 -1.82 8.11
N TRP A 110 4.69 -2.07 7.44
CA TRP A 110 5.36 -3.38 7.46
C TRP A 110 5.90 -3.74 8.86
N ILE A 111 6.51 -2.78 9.56
CA ILE A 111 7.00 -2.98 10.94
C ILE A 111 5.85 -3.31 11.89
N VAL A 112 4.73 -2.58 11.82
CA VAL A 112 3.54 -2.85 12.65
C VAL A 112 3.00 -4.26 12.39
N MET A 113 3.01 -4.70 11.13
CA MET A 113 2.61 -6.07 10.79
C MET A 113 3.57 -7.12 11.37
N ALA A 114 4.89 -6.91 11.29
CA ALA A 114 5.89 -7.80 11.86
C ALA A 114 5.76 -7.90 13.39
N ILE A 115 5.63 -6.75 14.07
CA ILE A 115 5.38 -6.65 15.51
C ILE A 115 4.08 -7.37 15.88
N SER A 116 3.00 -7.16 15.11
CA SER A 116 1.71 -7.82 15.36
C SER A 116 1.82 -9.35 15.36
N ALA A 117 2.70 -9.92 14.54
CA ALA A 117 2.93 -11.36 14.53
C ALA A 117 3.71 -11.82 15.77
N ALA A 118 4.81 -11.11 16.11
CA ALA A 118 5.66 -11.44 17.24
C ALA A 118 4.92 -11.43 18.60
N PHE A 119 3.99 -10.50 18.79
CA PHE A 119 3.22 -10.40 20.04
C PHE A 119 1.94 -11.25 20.05
N ARG A 120 1.45 -11.73 18.90
CA ARG A 120 0.29 -12.64 18.83
C ARG A 120 0.64 -14.06 19.29
N SER A 121 1.88 -14.51 19.11
CA SER A 121 2.34 -15.85 19.49
C SER A 121 2.68 -15.99 20.99
N SER A 122 2.84 -14.90 21.73
CA SER A 122 3.30 -14.94 23.13
C SER A 122 2.21 -15.24 24.18
N PHE A 123 0.93 -15.35 23.78
CA PHE A 123 -0.20 -15.56 24.70
C PHE A 123 -0.95 -16.88 24.45
N ASN A 124 -0.39 -17.78 23.64
CA ASN A 124 -1.08 -19.00 23.22
C ASN A 124 -0.24 -20.28 23.44
N ASN A 125 0.75 -20.23 24.33
CA ASN A 125 1.51 -21.37 24.86
C ASN A 125 1.22 -21.54 26.35
#